data_AF-A0A3D1IKA1-F1
#
_entry.id   AF-A0A3D1IKA1-F1
#
_cell.length_a   1.000
_cell.length_b   1.000
_cell.length_c   1.000
_cell.angle_alpha   90.00
_cell.angle_beta   90.00
_cell.angle_gamma   90.00
#
_symmetry.space_group_name_H-M   'P 1'
#
loop_
_entity.id
_entity.type
_entity.pdbx_description
1 polymer ?
#
loop_
_entity_poly.entity_id
_entity_poly.type
_entity_poly.pdbx_seq_one_letter_code
_entity_poly.pdbx_strand_id
1 'polypeptide(L)'
;MFADLANPTAWTLVFSNLGAKQSFREETENAVWGGYGYTDGLDVLRASMTVSEHPVSADQLIVAFTDMTQQGGNLTIWFADQIATIPFQAR
;
A
#
# COMPACT_ATOMS: atom_id res chain seq x y z
N MET A 1 1.11 -3.70 5.45
CA MET A 1 0.66 -3.13 4.18
C MET A 1 1.82 -2.33 3.62
N PHE A 2 2.26 -2.65 2.41
CA PHE A 2 3.31 -1.90 1.71
C PHE A 2 2.68 -1.22 0.48
N ALA A 3 3.20 -0.05 0.14
CA ALA A 3 2.97 0.61 -1.14
C ALA A 3 4.32 0.63 -1.86
N ASP A 4 4.42 -0.14 -2.94
CA ASP A 4 5.61 -0.17 -3.80
C ASP A 4 5.42 0.85 -4.92
N LEU A 5 6.31 1.85 -4.95
CA LEU A 5 6.33 2.97 -5.89
C LEU A 5 7.29 2.61 -7.03
N ALA A 6 6.92 1.64 -7.87
CA ALA A 6 7.78 1.20 -8.95
C ALA A 6 8.12 2.34 -9.95
N ASN A 7 7.17 3.25 -10.18
CA ASN A 7 7.33 4.53 -10.86
C ASN A 7 6.15 5.47 -10.51
N PRO A 8 6.18 6.77 -10.87
CA PRO A 8 5.12 7.74 -10.53
C PRO A 8 3.72 7.37 -11.05
N THR A 9 3.57 6.34 -11.87
CA THR A 9 2.30 5.98 -12.50
C THR A 9 1.86 4.55 -12.20
N ALA A 10 2.65 3.77 -11.46
CA ALA A 10 2.40 2.34 -11.24
C ALA A 10 2.64 1.98 -9.77
N TRP A 11 1.58 2.12 -8.97
CA TRP A 11 1.60 1.76 -7.56
C TRP A 11 1.07 0.33 -7.40
N THR A 12 1.76 -0.47 -6.58
CA THR A 12 1.30 -1.82 -6.23
C THR A 12 0.92 -1.87 -4.76
N LEU A 13 -0.31 -2.31 -4.48
CA LEU A 13 -0.75 -2.61 -3.13
C LEU A 13 -0.29 -4.01 -2.74
N VAL A 14 0.42 -4.10 -1.62
CA VAL A 14 0.91 -5.37 -1.08
C VAL A 14 0.43 -5.59 0.35
N PHE A 15 -0.24 -6.72 0.59
CA PHE A 15 -0.39 -7.30 1.92
C PHE A 15 0.50 -8.53 2.02
N SER A 16 1.32 -8.58 3.05
CA SER A 16 2.34 -9.61 3.24
C SER A 16 2.30 -10.11 4.68
N ASN A 17 2.65 -11.38 4.87
CA ASN A 17 2.82 -12.00 6.19
C ASN A 17 4.20 -11.72 6.81
N LEU A 18 5.04 -10.92 6.14
CA LEU A 18 6.29 -10.42 6.74
C LEU A 18 6.00 -9.68 8.04
N GLY A 19 6.70 -10.07 9.09
CA GLY A 19 6.71 -9.36 10.37
C GLY A 19 7.42 -8.02 10.29
N ALA A 20 7.23 -7.18 11.31
CA ALA A 20 8.00 -5.95 11.47
C ALA A 20 9.05 -6.15 12.57
N LYS A 21 10.32 -5.89 12.23
CA LYS A 21 11.41 -5.86 13.20
C LYS A 21 11.17 -4.73 14.20
N GLN A 22 11.41 -5.00 15.48
CA GLN A 22 11.31 -4.06 16.60
C GLN A 22 12.58 -3.23 16.76
N SER A 23 13.71 -3.72 16.28
CA SER A 23 14.96 -2.94 16.21
C SER A 23 15.76 -3.22 14.94
N PHE A 24 16.60 -2.26 14.53
CA PHE A 24 17.40 -2.36 13.31
C PHE A 24 18.35 -3.57 13.29
N ARG A 25 18.86 -4.00 14.45
CA ARG A 25 19.83 -5.12 14.56
C ARG A 25 19.19 -6.47 14.86
N GLU A 26 17.86 -6.52 14.89
CA GLU A 26 17.14 -7.75 15.18
C GLU A 26 17.27 -8.73 14.02
N GLU A 27 17.67 -9.97 14.30
CA GLU A 27 17.76 -11.05 13.32
C GLU A 27 16.54 -11.98 13.43
N THR A 28 15.35 -11.42 13.20
CA THR A 28 14.11 -12.19 13.11
C THR A 28 13.85 -12.59 11.67
N GLU A 29 13.70 -13.90 11.44
CA GLU A 29 13.36 -14.45 10.13
C GLU A 29 11.98 -13.96 9.69
N ASN A 30 11.78 -13.81 8.37
CA ASN A 30 10.51 -13.35 7.79
C ASN A 30 10.01 -12.02 8.36
N ALA A 31 10.93 -11.13 8.77
CA ALA A 31 10.60 -9.80 9.26
C ALA A 31 11.45 -8.71 8.57
N VAL A 32 10.84 -7.55 8.35
CA VAL A 32 11.47 -6.41 7.67
C VAL A 32 11.66 -5.22 8.61
N TRP A 33 12.64 -4.38 8.30
CA TRP A 33 12.82 -3.08 8.93
C TRP A 33 12.39 -1.97 7.96
N GLY A 34 11.18 -1.43 8.14
CA GLY A 34 10.54 -0.65 7.09
C GLY A 34 10.35 -1.51 5.83
N GLY A 35 10.92 -1.10 4.69
CA GLY A 35 10.97 -1.90 3.46
C GLY A 35 12.23 -2.74 3.29
N TYR A 36 13.22 -2.62 4.19
CA TYR A 36 14.49 -3.33 4.04
C TYR A 36 14.33 -4.83 4.30
N GLY A 37 14.83 -5.64 3.38
CA GLY A 37 14.69 -7.11 3.42
C GLY A 37 13.35 -7.61 2.90
N TYR A 38 12.53 -6.75 2.26
CA TYR A 38 11.28 -7.18 1.63
C TYR A 38 11.55 -8.16 0.48
N THR A 39 10.75 -9.21 0.45
CA THR A 39 10.68 -10.21 -0.62
C THR A 39 9.21 -10.55 -0.86
N ASP A 40 8.82 -10.84 -2.09
CA ASP A 40 7.44 -11.15 -2.46
C ASP A 40 6.98 -12.56 -2.04
N GLY A 41 7.89 -13.43 -1.59
CA GLY A 41 7.60 -14.82 -1.25
C GLY A 41 6.59 -15.04 -0.12
N LEU A 42 6.28 -14.00 0.68
CA LEU A 42 5.26 -14.04 1.74
C LEU A 42 4.09 -13.07 1.49
N ASP A 43 3.96 -12.56 0.27
CA ASP A 43 2.82 -11.74 -0.12
C ASP A 43 1.54 -12.58 -0.16
N VAL A 44 0.50 -12.08 0.50
CA VAL A 44 -0.86 -12.65 0.51
C VAL A 44 -1.72 -11.97 -0.56
N LEU A 45 -1.46 -10.70 -0.84
CA LEU A 45 -2.07 -9.95 -1.93
C LEU A 45 -1.01 -9.07 -2.58
N ARG A 46 -0.97 -9.09 -3.91
CA ARG A 46 -0.25 -8.14 -4.75
C ARG A 46 -1.18 -7.70 -5.87
N ALA A 47 -1.52 -6.42 -5.92
CA ALA A 47 -2.45 -5.90 -6.92
C ALA A 47 -2.06 -4.51 -7.39
N SER A 48 -2.14 -4.29 -8.70
CA SER A 48 -1.94 -2.97 -9.31
C SER A 48 -3.08 -2.04 -8.93
N MET A 49 -2.73 -0.81 -8.57
CA MET A 49 -3.68 0.26 -8.31
C MET A 49 -3.86 1.15 -9.55
N THR A 50 -5.02 1.77 -9.68
CA THR A 50 -5.25 2.82 -10.67
C THR A 50 -4.72 4.14 -10.10
N VAL A 51 -3.70 4.72 -10.76
CA VAL A 51 -3.08 5.98 -10.34
C VAL A 51 -3.56 7.14 -11.20
N SER A 52 -3.90 8.25 -10.56
CA SER A 52 -4.26 9.51 -11.22
C SER A 52 -3.61 10.69 -10.50
N GLU A 53 -3.29 11.75 -11.25
CA GLU A 53 -2.90 13.03 -10.67
C GLU A 53 -4.10 13.75 -10.05
N HIS A 54 -3.84 14.55 -9.01
CA HIS A 54 -4.81 15.36 -8.29
C HIS A 54 -4.34 16.83 -8.24
N PRO A 55 -5.22 17.83 -8.44
CA PRO A 55 -4.83 19.23 -8.59
C PRO A 55 -4.24 19.88 -7.33
N VAL A 56 -4.33 19.21 -6.19
CA VAL A 56 -3.68 19.64 -4.94
C VAL A 56 -2.87 18.49 -4.37
N SER A 57 -1.71 18.83 -3.80
CA SER A 57 -0.79 17.87 -3.21
C SER A 57 -1.11 17.60 -1.74
N ALA A 58 -1.03 16.34 -1.32
CA ALA A 58 -1.04 15.96 0.08
C ALA A 58 0.39 15.79 0.60
N ASP A 59 0.78 16.58 1.60
CA ASP A 59 2.07 16.44 2.28
C ASP A 59 2.15 15.19 3.17
N GLN A 60 1.00 14.76 3.70
CA GLN A 60 0.88 13.53 4.49
C GLN A 60 0.45 12.36 3.60
N LEU A 61 0.97 11.16 3.87
CA LEU A 61 0.43 9.94 3.30
C LEU A 61 -0.95 9.66 3.90
N ILE A 62 -1.98 9.69 3.06
CA ILE A 62 -3.36 9.43 3.46
C ILE A 62 -3.76 8.04 2.95
N VAL A 63 -4.32 7.22 3.84
CA VAL A 63 -4.96 5.94 3.50
C VAL A 63 -6.41 6.04 3.93
N ALA A 64 -7.33 5.87 2.99
CA ALA A 64 -8.76 6.07 3.22
C ALA A 64 -9.60 5.04 2.46
N PHE A 65 -10.81 4.82 2.96
CA PHE A 65 -11.87 4.17 2.20
C PHE A 65 -12.73 5.24 1.54
N THR A 66 -12.87 5.21 0.21
CA THR A 66 -13.67 6.16 -0.56
C THR A 66 -14.77 5.44 -1.35
N ASP A 67 -15.75 6.18 -1.84
CA ASP A 67 -16.86 5.67 -2.66
C ASP A 67 -17.60 4.47 -2.03
N MET A 68 -17.74 4.51 -0.71
CA MET A 68 -18.30 3.42 0.07
C MET A 68 -19.80 3.22 -0.21
N THR A 69 -20.17 1.97 -0.43
CA THR A 69 -21.54 1.46 -0.53
C THR A 69 -21.70 0.27 0.42
N GLN A 70 -22.91 -0.30 0.53
CA GLN A 70 -23.10 -1.56 1.25
C GLN A 70 -22.34 -2.74 0.62
N GLN A 71 -22.03 -2.67 -0.69
CA GLN A 71 -21.43 -3.78 -1.44
C GLN A 71 -19.89 -3.71 -1.44
N GLY A 72 -19.30 -2.58 -1.06
CA GLY A 72 -17.87 -2.34 -1.14
C GLY A 72 -17.53 -0.87 -1.37
N GLY A 73 -16.31 -0.61 -1.82
CA GLY A 73 -15.81 0.73 -2.11
C GLY A 73 -14.40 0.68 -2.69
N ASN A 74 -13.65 1.77 -2.53
CA ASN A 74 -12.26 1.86 -2.93
C ASN A 74 -11.35 1.98 -1.70
N LEU A 75 -10.23 1.24 -1.71
CA LEU A 75 -9.08 1.61 -0.89
C LEU A 75 -8.27 2.64 -1.67
N THR A 76 -8.06 3.79 -1.04
CA THR A 76 -7.45 4.96 -1.65
C THR A 76 -6.21 5.35 -0.87
N ILE A 77 -5.10 5.54 -1.58
CA ILE A 77 -3.85 6.07 -1.04
C ILE A 77 -3.56 7.38 -1.76
N TRP A 78 -3.33 8.46 -1.01
CA TRP A 78 -3.00 9.78 -1.54
C TRP A 78 -1.70 10.30 -0.94
N PHE A 79 -0.74 10.65 -1.79
CA PHE A 79 0.51 11.29 -1.41
C PHE A 79 1.03 12.15 -2.56
N ALA A 80 1.62 13.31 -2.23
CA ALA A 80 1.95 14.33 -3.22
C ALA A 80 0.72 14.64 -4.09
N ASP A 81 0.90 14.85 -5.38
CA ASP A 81 -0.15 15.05 -6.37
C ASP A 81 -0.77 13.74 -6.88
N GLN A 82 -0.55 12.59 -6.23
CA GLN A 82 -0.99 11.28 -6.74
C GLN A 82 -2.03 10.61 -5.86
N ILE A 83 -3.09 10.13 -6.49
CA ILE A 83 -4.11 9.27 -5.87
C ILE A 83 -4.08 7.90 -6.54
N ALA A 84 -3.86 6.87 -5.74
CA ALA A 84 -3.96 5.48 -6.14
C ALA A 84 -5.22 4.84 -5.54
N THR A 85 -6.04 4.19 -6.37
CA THR A 85 -7.27 3.52 -5.94
C THR A 85 -7.28 2.05 -6.35
N ILE A 86 -7.92 1.21 -5.53
CA ILE A 86 -8.26 -0.17 -5.88
C ILE A 86 -9.63 -0.54 -5.32
N PRO A 87 -10.54 -1.13 -6.11
CA PRO A 87 -11.86 -1.51 -5.63
C PRO A 87 -11.79 -2.76 -4.73
N PHE A 88 -12.70 -2.83 -3.77
CA PHE A 88 -12.93 -4.02 -2.95
C PHE A 88 -14.42 -4.26 -2.72
N GLN A 89 -14.78 -5.50 -2.37
CA GLN A 89 -16.13 -5.86 -1.96
C GLN A 89 -16.18 -6.07 -0.45
N ALA A 90 -17.21 -5.52 0.19
CA ALA A 90 -17.54 -5.84 1.57
C ALA A 90 -18.30 -7.18 1.60
N ARG A 91 -17.95 -8.07 2.52
CA ARG A 91 -18.63 -9.36 2.73
C ARG A 91 -19.55 -9.29 3.93
#